data_AF-A0AAJ6AIF5-F1
#
_entry.id   AF-A0AAJ6AIF5-F1
#
_cell.length_a   1.000
_cell.length_b   1.000
_cell.length_c   1.000
_cell.angle_alpha   90.00
_cell.angle_beta   90.00
_cell.angle_gamma   90.00
#
_symmetry.space_group_name_H-M   'P 1'
#
loop_
_entity.id
_entity.type
_entity.pdbx_description
1 polymer ?
#
loop_
_entity_poly.entity_id
_entity_poly.type
_entity_poly.pdbx_seq_one_letter_code
_entity_poly.pdbx_strand_id
1 'polypeptide(L)'
;MRNSITVRQAGDEVEDEPGFFETDTVAHCGPTLQGEFARTLTMTDVRTGWVHLEVLRHNAQVHILAGLDRAAAAIPYGIAGLDCDNGSEFINHEVMHWAADRLIFFTRGRPYQKNDQATVESKNNHAVRKFGFHYRYDTADERAILAALWQVVGLKLNYFTATKKPTGWTQDASGRRKRLYDKPKTPYHRLLDAGILSTAQQEELAAIYRRINPAQLTRQILTYQDRLISLAKDKTLTIAADLDSKHQARQKRRTTGIRTKAS
;
A
#
# COMPACT_ATOMS: atom_id res chain seq x y z
N MET A 1 -15.02 -7.48 -18.88
CA MET A 1 -13.78 -7.38 -18.10
C MET A 1 -14.03 -7.39 -16.59
N ARG A 2 -14.67 -6.38 -15.99
CA ARG A 2 -14.95 -6.43 -14.54
C ARG A 2 -15.77 -7.66 -14.12
N ASN A 3 -16.72 -8.08 -14.96
CA ASN A 3 -17.58 -9.24 -14.68
C ASN A 3 -16.91 -10.61 -14.92
N SER A 4 -15.66 -10.65 -15.41
CA SER A 4 -14.92 -11.90 -15.67
C SER A 4 -13.87 -12.23 -14.61
N ILE A 5 -13.74 -11.40 -13.57
CA ILE A 5 -12.82 -11.62 -12.44
C ILE A 5 -13.64 -12.08 -11.24
N THR A 6 -13.17 -13.16 -10.58
CA THR A 6 -13.78 -13.68 -9.36
C THR A 6 -13.80 -12.61 -8.27
N VAL A 7 -14.98 -12.43 -7.68
CA VAL A 7 -15.20 -11.43 -6.63
C VAL A 7 -15.04 -12.09 -5.27
N ARG A 8 -14.15 -11.55 -4.42
CA ARG A 8 -13.96 -12.03 -3.04
C ARG A 8 -14.68 -11.13 -2.04
N GLN A 9 -15.24 -11.72 -0.98
CA GLN A 9 -15.94 -11.05 0.10
C GLN A 9 -15.14 -11.12 1.41
N ALA A 10 -15.26 -10.07 2.24
CA ALA A 10 -14.78 -10.10 3.61
C ALA A 10 -15.44 -11.23 4.40
N GLY A 11 -14.67 -12.28 4.70
CA GLY A 11 -15.12 -13.47 5.43
C GLY A 11 -15.16 -14.75 4.60
N ASP A 12 -14.92 -14.68 3.28
CA ASP A 12 -14.58 -15.88 2.50
C ASP A 12 -13.31 -16.49 3.11
N GLU A 13 -13.22 -17.83 3.16
CA GLU A 13 -12.06 -18.52 3.70
C GLU A 13 -10.79 -17.97 3.04
N VAL A 14 -10.02 -17.21 3.82
CA VAL A 14 -8.65 -16.89 3.49
C VAL A 14 -7.93 -18.21 3.55
N GLU A 15 -7.37 -18.67 2.43
CA GLU A 15 -6.50 -19.84 2.41
C GLU A 15 -5.58 -19.72 3.63
N ASP A 16 -5.54 -20.79 4.44
CA ASP A 16 -4.89 -20.77 5.76
C ASP A 16 -3.35 -20.56 5.65
N GLU A 17 -2.84 -20.50 4.42
CA GLU A 17 -1.44 -20.38 4.04
C GLU A 17 -1.05 -18.94 3.61
N PRO A 18 0.20 -18.51 3.89
CA PRO A 18 0.77 -17.30 3.28
C PRO A 18 0.84 -17.38 1.76
N GLY A 19 0.83 -16.22 1.10
CA GLY A 19 0.96 -16.13 -0.36
C GLY A 19 -0.20 -15.40 -1.03
N PHE A 20 -1.26 -15.10 -0.28
CA PHE A 20 -2.36 -14.28 -0.76
C PHE A 20 -2.16 -12.82 -0.38
N PHE A 21 -2.03 -11.94 -1.38
CA PHE A 21 -1.73 -10.53 -1.19
C PHE A 21 -2.91 -9.63 -1.58
N GLU A 22 -3.28 -8.71 -0.69
CA GLU A 22 -4.06 -7.53 -1.07
C GLU A 22 -3.12 -6.49 -1.69
N THR A 23 -3.52 -5.89 -2.82
CA THR A 23 -2.72 -4.92 -3.56
C THR A 23 -3.49 -3.63 -3.84
N ASP A 24 -2.82 -2.49 -3.68
CA ASP A 24 -3.36 -1.16 -3.97
C ASP A 24 -2.22 -0.21 -4.42
N THR A 25 -2.58 0.95 -4.97
CA THR A 25 -1.62 2.04 -5.19
C THR A 25 -1.98 3.32 -4.45
N VAL A 26 -0.98 3.92 -3.82
CA VAL A 26 -1.10 5.21 -3.14
C VAL A 26 -0.47 6.31 -3.99
N ALA A 27 -1.28 7.31 -4.36
CA ALA A 27 -0.82 8.48 -5.09
C ALA A 27 -0.02 9.46 -4.19
N HIS A 28 1.13 9.91 -4.69
CA HIS A 28 1.94 11.00 -4.14
C HIS A 28 1.71 12.30 -4.91
N CYS A 29 0.44 12.70 -5.02
CA CYS A 29 0.00 13.83 -5.83
C CYS A 29 0.01 15.17 -5.07
N GLY A 30 0.23 15.14 -3.75
CA GLY A 30 -0.06 16.28 -2.89
C GLY A 30 -1.53 16.69 -2.99
N PRO A 31 -1.86 17.98 -3.09
CA PRO A 31 -3.23 18.48 -3.04
C PRO A 31 -4.02 18.35 -4.37
N THR A 32 -3.41 17.89 -5.46
CA THR A 32 -4.07 17.81 -6.77
C THR A 32 -3.62 16.62 -7.59
N LEU A 33 -4.57 15.97 -8.28
CA LEU A 33 -4.31 14.91 -9.26
C LEU A 33 -3.89 15.44 -10.63
N GLN A 34 -3.68 16.75 -10.79
CA GLN A 34 -3.23 17.33 -12.05
C GLN A 34 -1.73 17.08 -12.27
N GLY A 35 -1.39 16.64 -13.48
CA GLY A 35 0.00 16.38 -13.92
C GLY A 35 0.50 14.99 -13.55
N GLU A 36 1.78 14.74 -13.83
CA GLU A 36 2.45 13.48 -13.52
C GLU A 36 2.94 13.47 -12.06
N PHE A 37 2.82 12.33 -11.39
CA PHE A 37 3.32 12.11 -10.03
C PHE A 37 3.50 10.61 -9.77
N ALA A 38 4.42 10.30 -8.86
CA ALA A 38 4.74 8.96 -8.41
C ALA A 38 3.57 8.31 -7.65
N ARG A 39 3.56 6.98 -7.67
CA ARG A 39 2.68 6.16 -6.84
C ARG A 39 3.51 5.14 -6.09
N THR A 40 3.05 4.70 -4.93
CA THR A 40 3.56 3.48 -4.30
C THR A 40 2.59 2.35 -4.58
N LEU A 41 3.05 1.27 -5.20
CA LEU A 41 2.38 -0.02 -5.17
C LEU A 41 2.61 -0.65 -3.79
N THR A 42 1.53 -0.94 -3.07
CA THR A 42 1.55 -1.64 -1.79
C THR A 42 0.99 -3.03 -2.01
N MET A 43 1.75 -4.04 -1.62
CA MET A 43 1.26 -5.42 -1.53
C MET A 43 1.40 -5.89 -0.10
N THR A 44 0.33 -6.44 0.47
CA THR A 44 0.38 -7.01 1.82
C THR A 44 -0.23 -8.39 1.88
N ASP A 45 0.51 -9.31 2.47
CA ASP A 45 0.04 -10.66 2.72
C ASP A 45 -1.02 -10.63 3.84
N VAL A 46 -2.19 -11.20 3.57
CA VAL A 46 -3.32 -11.16 4.51
C VAL A 46 -3.07 -12.00 5.75
N ARG A 47 -2.29 -13.08 5.64
CA ARG A 47 -1.99 -14.04 6.71
C ARG A 47 -0.83 -13.58 7.58
N THR A 48 0.34 -13.37 6.99
CA THR A 48 1.56 -12.98 7.71
C THR A 48 1.60 -11.49 8.01
N GLY A 49 0.94 -10.66 7.18
CA GLY A 49 1.07 -9.21 7.25
C GLY A 49 2.38 -8.69 6.67
N TRP A 50 3.11 -9.52 5.91
CA TRP A 50 4.28 -9.12 5.14
C TRP A 50 3.91 -8.00 4.19
N VAL A 51 4.75 -6.97 4.09
CA VAL A 51 4.51 -5.80 3.24
C VAL A 51 5.63 -5.66 2.23
N HIS A 52 5.27 -5.48 0.97
CA HIS A 52 6.13 -5.00 -0.10
C HIS A 52 5.67 -3.61 -0.56
N LEU A 53 6.60 -2.69 -0.75
CA LEU A 53 6.34 -1.32 -1.20
C LEU A 53 7.24 -1.02 -2.40
N GLU A 54 6.64 -0.57 -3.50
CA GLU A 54 7.35 -0.34 -4.76
C GLU A 54 7.01 1.03 -5.34
N VAL A 55 8.01 1.80 -5.75
CA VAL A 55 7.78 3.12 -6.36
C VAL A 55 7.49 2.96 -7.85
N LEU A 56 6.39 3.56 -8.29
CA LEU A 56 5.98 3.66 -9.68
C LEU A 56 6.08 5.12 -10.12
N ARG A 57 6.47 5.33 -11.38
CA ARG A 57 6.54 6.69 -11.96
C ARG A 57 5.16 7.35 -12.04
N HIS A 58 4.16 6.59 -12.48
CA HIS A 58 2.73 6.94 -12.50
C HIS A 58 1.90 5.64 -12.66
N ASN A 59 0.59 5.73 -12.83
CA ASN A 59 -0.32 4.58 -12.95
C ASN A 59 -0.41 3.97 -14.37
N ALA A 60 0.53 4.27 -15.28
CA ALA A 60 0.51 3.58 -16.56
C ALA A 60 0.82 2.10 -16.36
N GLN A 61 0.14 1.28 -17.14
CA GLN A 61 0.20 -0.17 -17.08
C GLN A 61 1.62 -0.73 -17.12
N VAL A 62 2.50 -0.21 -18.00
CA VAL A 62 3.91 -0.63 -18.07
C VAL A 62 4.64 -0.47 -16.74
N HIS A 63 4.31 0.56 -15.97
CA HIS A 63 4.90 0.78 -14.65
C HIS A 63 4.30 -0.13 -13.59
N ILE A 64 2.99 -0.41 -13.66
CA ILE A 64 2.33 -1.39 -12.78
C ILE A 64 2.94 -2.78 -12.96
N LEU A 65 3.03 -3.27 -14.20
CA LEU A 65 3.63 -4.58 -14.52
C LEU A 65 5.08 -4.67 -14.05
N ALA A 66 5.89 -3.66 -14.38
CA ALA A 66 7.27 -3.62 -13.92
C ALA A 66 7.38 -3.58 -12.38
N GLY A 67 6.43 -2.95 -11.70
CA GLY A 67 6.34 -2.95 -10.24
C GLY A 67 5.98 -4.31 -9.67
N LEU A 68 5.02 -5.01 -10.29
CA LEU A 68 4.62 -6.37 -9.93
C LEU A 68 5.77 -7.37 -10.15
N ASP A 69 6.53 -7.23 -11.24
CA ASP A 69 7.72 -8.06 -11.47
C ASP A 69 8.79 -7.86 -10.39
N ARG A 70 9.06 -6.60 -10.02
CA ARG A 70 10.00 -6.31 -8.92
C ARG A 70 9.49 -6.82 -7.58
N ALA A 71 8.18 -6.75 -7.32
CA ALA A 71 7.59 -7.32 -6.13
C ALA A 71 7.72 -8.86 -6.09
N ALA A 72 7.41 -9.54 -7.20
CA ALA A 72 7.53 -10.99 -7.31
C ALA A 72 8.99 -11.47 -7.12
N ALA A 73 9.97 -10.67 -7.58
CA ALA A 73 11.38 -10.97 -7.36
C ALA A 73 11.86 -10.69 -5.92
N ALA A 74 11.23 -9.76 -5.20
CA ALA A 74 11.66 -9.33 -3.87
C ALA A 74 10.95 -10.03 -2.71
N ILE A 75 9.72 -10.52 -2.92
CA ILE A 75 8.96 -11.26 -1.90
C ILE A 75 9.61 -12.65 -1.75
N PRO A 76 9.99 -13.09 -0.53
CA PRO A 76 10.85 -14.26 -0.34
C PRO A 76 10.11 -15.60 -0.43
N TYR A 77 8.84 -15.61 -0.85
CA TYR A 77 7.98 -16.78 -0.93
C TYR A 77 6.94 -16.59 -2.05
N GLY A 78 6.24 -17.67 -2.41
CA GLY A 78 5.30 -17.67 -3.52
C GLY A 78 4.14 -16.68 -3.32
N ILE A 79 3.79 -15.98 -4.41
CA ILE A 79 2.55 -15.22 -4.51
C ILE A 79 1.51 -16.17 -5.12
N ALA A 80 0.63 -16.73 -4.29
CA ALA A 80 -0.43 -17.64 -4.72
C ALA A 80 -1.65 -16.88 -5.24
N GLY A 81 -1.93 -15.70 -4.69
CA GLY A 81 -3.07 -14.90 -5.11
C GLY A 81 -2.86 -13.41 -4.94
N LEU A 82 -3.55 -12.64 -5.79
CA LEU A 82 -3.60 -11.20 -5.76
C LEU A 82 -5.05 -10.74 -5.74
N ASP A 83 -5.40 -9.94 -4.74
CA ASP A 83 -6.68 -9.28 -4.64
C ASP A 83 -6.48 -7.77 -4.77
N CYS A 84 -7.02 -7.21 -5.84
CA CYS A 84 -6.92 -5.79 -6.10
C CYS A 84 -8.25 -5.07 -5.85
N ASP A 85 -8.16 -3.77 -5.63
CA ASP A 85 -9.34 -2.91 -5.62
C ASP A 85 -9.94 -2.76 -7.03
N ASN A 86 -11.05 -2.02 -7.13
CA ASN A 86 -11.72 -1.78 -8.41
C ASN A 86 -11.06 -0.71 -9.30
N GLY A 87 -9.80 -0.34 -8.98
CA GLY A 87 -8.99 0.61 -9.74
C GLY A 87 -8.75 0.15 -11.18
N SER A 88 -8.85 1.09 -12.12
CA SER A 88 -8.58 0.82 -13.54
C SER A 88 -7.13 0.45 -13.81
N GLU A 89 -6.21 0.84 -12.92
CA GLU A 89 -4.80 0.49 -12.99
C GLU A 89 -4.53 -1.01 -12.83
N PHE A 90 -5.39 -1.73 -12.09
CA PHE A 90 -5.25 -3.17 -11.86
C PHE A 90 -6.23 -4.01 -12.67
N ILE A 91 -7.43 -3.49 -12.94
CA ILE A 91 -8.42 -4.20 -13.77
C ILE A 91 -8.17 -3.93 -15.25
N ASN A 92 -7.14 -4.59 -15.81
CA ASN A 92 -6.84 -4.58 -17.24
C ASN A 92 -6.26 -5.95 -17.71
N HIS A 93 -6.21 -6.16 -19.03
CA HIS A 93 -5.92 -7.48 -19.62
C HIS A 93 -4.49 -7.91 -19.34
N GLU A 94 -3.53 -6.98 -19.38
CA GLU A 94 -2.13 -7.32 -19.18
C GLU A 94 -1.82 -7.72 -17.74
N VAL A 95 -2.43 -7.08 -16.73
CA VAL A 95 -2.25 -7.48 -15.32
C VAL A 95 -2.85 -8.87 -15.09
N MET A 96 -3.99 -9.17 -15.72
CA MET A 96 -4.59 -10.51 -15.66
C MET A 96 -3.74 -11.55 -16.38
N HIS A 97 -3.18 -11.25 -17.56
CA HIS A 97 -2.26 -12.15 -18.26
C HIS A 97 -0.98 -12.37 -17.45
N TRP A 98 -0.40 -11.31 -16.90
CA TRP A 98 0.78 -11.39 -16.03
C TRP A 98 0.55 -12.34 -14.84
N ALA A 99 -0.63 -12.27 -14.21
CA ALA A 99 -1.02 -13.15 -13.13
C ALA A 99 -1.26 -14.58 -13.61
N ALA A 100 -2.00 -14.77 -14.71
CA ALA A 100 -2.30 -16.08 -15.29
C ALA A 100 -1.04 -16.82 -15.73
N ASP A 101 -0.09 -16.14 -16.39
CA ASP A 101 1.20 -16.70 -16.82
C ASP A 101 2.06 -17.18 -15.65
N ARG A 102 1.82 -16.63 -14.45
CA ARG A 102 2.49 -17.00 -13.19
C ARG A 102 1.65 -17.92 -12.31
N LEU A 103 0.49 -18.38 -12.80
CA LEU A 103 -0.47 -19.20 -12.05
C LEU A 103 -0.96 -18.53 -10.75
N ILE A 104 -1.03 -17.20 -10.74
CA ILE A 104 -1.48 -16.41 -9.59
C ILE A 104 -3.00 -16.26 -9.68
N PHE A 105 -3.71 -16.64 -8.62
CA PHE A 105 -5.15 -16.46 -8.54
C PHE A 105 -5.49 -14.97 -8.40
N PHE A 106 -6.20 -14.41 -9.38
CA PHE A 106 -6.50 -12.98 -9.41
C PHE A 106 -7.97 -12.73 -9.03
N THR A 107 -8.19 -11.99 -7.95
CA THR A 107 -9.52 -11.58 -7.49
C THR A 107 -9.66 -10.07 -7.41
N ARG A 108 -10.90 -9.62 -7.26
CA ARG A 108 -11.19 -8.23 -6.89
C ARG A 108 -12.18 -8.16 -5.73
N GLY A 109 -12.03 -7.14 -4.89
CA GLY A 109 -13.05 -6.80 -3.89
C GLY A 109 -14.37 -6.36 -4.53
N ARG A 110 -15.49 -6.50 -3.80
CA ARG A 110 -16.80 -6.03 -4.30
C ARG A 110 -16.80 -4.50 -4.47
N PRO A 111 -17.49 -3.97 -5.50
CA PRO A 111 -17.72 -2.54 -5.61
C PRO A 111 -18.34 -1.98 -4.32
N TYR A 112 -17.76 -0.89 -3.80
CA TYR A 112 -18.24 -0.14 -2.63
C TYR A 112 -18.18 -0.87 -1.28
N GLN A 113 -17.41 -1.96 -1.15
CA GLN A 113 -17.23 -2.70 0.11
C GLN A 113 -15.82 -2.50 0.71
N LYS A 114 -15.66 -1.45 1.53
CA LYS A 114 -14.38 -1.07 2.17
C LYS A 114 -13.75 -2.19 3.01
N ASN A 115 -14.56 -3.09 3.56
CA ASN A 115 -14.07 -4.18 4.40
C ASN A 115 -13.32 -5.25 3.60
N ASP A 116 -13.54 -5.34 2.28
CA ASP A 116 -12.91 -6.36 1.42
C ASP A 116 -11.42 -6.05 1.14
N GLN A 117 -10.94 -4.82 1.42
CA GLN A 117 -9.53 -4.38 1.22
C GLN A 117 -8.92 -3.75 2.49
N ALA A 118 -9.48 -4.11 3.66
CA ALA A 118 -9.13 -3.45 4.91
C ALA A 118 -7.65 -3.66 5.32
N THR A 119 -7.01 -4.74 4.87
CA THR A 119 -5.60 -5.02 5.21
C THR A 119 -4.69 -4.04 4.49
N VAL A 120 -4.83 -3.90 3.16
CA VAL A 120 -4.01 -3.00 2.36
C VAL A 120 -4.30 -1.53 2.67
N GLU A 121 -5.55 -1.15 2.90
CA GLU A 121 -5.90 0.21 3.34
C GLU A 121 -5.22 0.57 4.68
N SER A 122 -5.19 -0.37 5.64
CA SER A 122 -4.48 -0.18 6.90
C SER A 122 -2.98 -0.01 6.67
N LYS A 123 -2.38 -0.82 5.78
CA LYS A 123 -0.95 -0.72 5.44
C LYS A 123 -0.62 0.57 4.71
N ASN A 124 -1.47 1.05 3.81
CA ASN A 124 -1.27 2.34 3.15
C ASN A 124 -1.17 3.48 4.15
N ASN A 125 -2.01 3.50 5.18
CA ASN A 125 -1.93 4.49 6.24
C ASN A 125 -0.69 4.29 7.15
N HIS A 126 -0.47 3.06 7.63
CA HIS A 126 0.56 2.77 8.63
C HIS A 126 1.99 2.67 8.06
N ALA A 127 2.13 2.48 6.76
CA ALA A 127 3.40 2.43 6.06
C ALA A 127 3.55 3.64 5.12
N VAL A 128 2.79 3.69 4.04
CA VAL A 128 3.03 4.67 2.97
C VAL A 128 2.83 6.11 3.46
N ARG A 129 1.69 6.43 4.08
CA ARG A 129 1.43 7.79 4.57
C ARG A 129 2.25 8.16 5.79
N LYS A 130 2.45 7.21 6.72
CA LYS A 130 3.26 7.42 7.92
C LYS A 130 4.72 7.75 7.60
N PHE A 131 5.34 7.03 6.67
CA PHE A 131 6.75 7.20 6.36
C PHE A 131 7.00 8.12 5.16
N GLY A 132 6.14 8.07 4.14
CA GLY A 132 6.30 8.84 2.90
C GLY A 132 5.52 10.15 2.83
N PHE A 133 4.75 10.52 3.87
CA PHE A 133 3.96 11.75 3.94
C PHE A 133 2.86 11.88 2.86
N HIS A 134 2.26 13.08 2.79
CA HIS A 134 1.25 13.48 1.80
C HIS A 134 1.80 14.52 0.81
N TYR A 135 3.11 14.48 0.52
CA TYR A 135 3.73 15.39 -0.42
C TYR A 135 3.52 14.98 -1.87
N ARG A 136 3.77 15.93 -2.77
CA ARG A 136 3.86 15.67 -4.19
C ARG A 136 5.26 15.15 -4.54
N TYR A 137 5.33 13.97 -5.14
CA TYR A 137 6.57 13.42 -5.68
C TYR A 137 6.45 13.27 -7.19
N ASP A 138 7.19 14.07 -7.95
CA ASP A 138 7.11 14.10 -9.42
C ASP A 138 8.48 14.17 -10.10
N THR A 139 9.57 14.29 -9.34
CA THR A 139 10.94 14.26 -9.87
C THR A 139 11.59 12.88 -9.79
N ALA A 140 12.65 12.65 -10.57
CA ALA A 140 13.40 11.40 -10.53
C ALA A 140 14.11 11.19 -9.18
N ASP A 141 14.69 12.26 -8.63
CA ASP A 141 15.42 12.22 -7.35
C ASP A 141 14.51 11.88 -6.18
N GLU A 142 13.31 12.46 -6.14
CA GLU A 142 12.29 12.12 -5.14
C GLU A 142 11.89 10.65 -5.22
N ARG A 143 11.69 10.12 -6.44
CA ARG A 143 11.36 8.70 -6.63
C ARG A 143 12.50 7.79 -6.18
N ALA A 144 13.75 8.15 -6.46
CA ALA A 144 14.92 7.37 -6.03
C ALA A 144 15.05 7.34 -4.51
N ILE A 145 14.85 8.49 -3.84
CA ILE A 145 14.86 8.58 -2.37
C ILE A 145 13.69 7.79 -1.78
N LEU A 146 12.50 7.91 -2.36
CA LEU A 146 11.32 7.17 -1.92
C LEU A 146 11.52 5.65 -2.07
N ALA A 147 12.15 5.20 -3.15
CA ALA A 147 12.47 3.78 -3.34
C ALA A 147 13.47 3.29 -2.29
N ALA A 148 14.51 4.08 -1.98
CA ALA A 148 15.46 3.76 -0.92
C ALA A 148 14.79 3.74 0.47
N LEU A 149 13.85 4.64 0.73
CA LEU A 149 13.02 4.63 1.95
C LEU A 149 12.19 3.35 2.07
N TRP A 150 11.56 2.90 0.98
CA TRP A 150 10.77 1.66 0.99
C TRP A 150 11.56 0.41 1.31
N GLN A 151 12.81 0.32 0.86
CA GLN A 151 13.69 -0.80 1.23
C GLN A 151 13.87 -0.87 2.76
N VAL A 152 14.22 0.25 3.41
CA VAL A 152 14.46 0.26 4.87
C VAL A 152 13.16 0.17 5.69
N VAL A 153 12.07 0.75 5.20
CA VAL A 153 10.74 0.64 5.83
C VAL A 153 10.22 -0.79 5.75
N GLY A 154 10.36 -1.47 4.60
CA GLY A 154 9.99 -2.88 4.42
C GLY A 154 10.71 -3.77 5.43
N LEU A 155 12.03 -3.61 5.57
CA LEU A 155 12.82 -4.34 6.58
C LEU A 155 12.30 -4.09 8.01
N LYS A 156 12.06 -2.82 8.37
CA LYS A 156 11.52 -2.45 9.69
C LYS A 156 10.16 -3.10 9.95
N LEU A 157 9.26 -3.05 8.98
CA LEU A 157 7.89 -3.55 9.14
C LEU A 157 7.86 -5.08 9.20
N ASN A 158 8.62 -5.76 8.35
CA ASN A 158 8.55 -7.22 8.24
C ASN A 158 9.31 -7.94 9.36
N TYR A 159 10.46 -7.40 9.79
CA TYR A 159 11.34 -8.09 10.76
C TYR A 159 11.21 -7.57 12.20
N PHE A 160 10.81 -6.31 12.40
CA PHE A 160 10.90 -5.66 13.73
C PHE A 160 9.60 -5.03 14.22
N THR A 161 8.53 -5.06 13.43
CA THR A 161 7.23 -4.49 13.83
C THR A 161 6.23 -5.61 14.07
N ALA A 162 5.97 -5.90 15.35
CA ALA A 162 4.97 -6.89 15.72
C ALA A 162 3.56 -6.38 15.41
N THR A 163 2.74 -7.24 14.80
CA THR A 163 1.33 -6.94 14.48
C THR A 163 0.43 -8.03 15.04
N LYS A 164 -0.84 -7.67 15.28
CA LYS A 164 -1.89 -8.60 15.65
C LYS A 164 -2.72 -8.95 14.41
N LYS A 165 -3.13 -10.20 14.31
CA LYS A 165 -4.05 -10.69 13.27
C LYS A 165 -5.35 -11.15 13.91
N PRO A 166 -6.49 -10.94 13.24
CA PRO A 166 -7.77 -11.38 13.77
C PRO A 166 -7.84 -12.92 13.74
N THR A 167 -8.26 -13.53 14.85
CA THR A 167 -8.37 -14.99 14.99
C THR A 167 -9.81 -15.49 15.12
N GLY A 168 -10.77 -14.58 15.27
CA GLY A 168 -12.17 -14.96 15.41
C GLY A 168 -13.04 -13.83 15.93
N TRP A 169 -14.21 -14.20 16.44
CA TRP A 169 -15.18 -13.31 17.05
C TRP A 169 -15.62 -13.85 18.41
N THR A 170 -15.93 -12.95 19.32
CA THR A 170 -16.65 -13.24 20.57
C THR A 170 -17.85 -12.28 20.69
N GLN A 171 -18.67 -12.46 21.71
CA GLN A 171 -19.73 -11.52 22.08
C GLN A 171 -19.42 -10.90 23.44
N ASP A 172 -19.71 -9.61 23.60
CA ASP A 172 -19.67 -8.98 24.93
C ASP A 172 -20.94 -9.32 25.74
N ALA A 173 -20.99 -8.89 27.01
CA ALA A 173 -22.12 -9.14 27.89
C ALA A 173 -23.46 -8.54 27.39
N SER A 174 -23.42 -7.64 26.40
CA SER A 174 -24.59 -7.05 25.74
C SER A 174 -24.94 -7.72 24.39
N GLY A 175 -24.26 -8.80 24.02
CA GLY A 175 -24.46 -9.53 22.77
C GLY A 175 -23.78 -8.90 21.54
N ARG A 176 -22.98 -7.85 21.70
CA ARG A 176 -22.29 -7.21 20.55
C ARG A 176 -21.07 -8.02 20.14
N ARG A 177 -20.91 -8.24 18.83
CA ARG A 177 -19.75 -8.93 18.26
C ARG A 177 -18.47 -8.13 18.47
N LYS A 178 -17.46 -8.77 19.06
CA LYS A 178 -16.12 -8.23 19.27
C LYS A 178 -15.07 -9.11 18.58
N ARG A 179 -14.14 -8.50 17.84
CA ARG A 179 -13.06 -9.22 17.15
C ARG A 179 -12.04 -9.73 18.16
N LEU A 180 -11.63 -10.99 18.03
CA LEU A 180 -10.50 -11.57 18.76
C LEU A 180 -9.22 -11.45 17.95
N TYR A 181 -8.11 -11.27 18.66
CA TYR A 181 -6.79 -11.10 18.07
C TYR A 181 -5.78 -12.02 18.74
N ASP A 182 -4.77 -12.43 17.98
CA ASP A 182 -3.65 -13.18 18.52
C ASP A 182 -2.65 -12.33 19.33
N LYS A 183 -1.61 -13.01 19.83
CA LYS A 183 -0.44 -12.35 20.42
C LYS A 183 0.37 -11.66 19.31
N PRO A 184 0.89 -10.45 19.55
CA PRO A 184 1.71 -9.75 18.56
C PRO A 184 2.89 -10.58 18.08
N LYS A 185 3.05 -10.70 16.76
CA LYS A 185 4.20 -11.31 16.09
C LYS A 185 4.58 -10.51 14.85
N THR A 186 5.85 -10.47 14.50
CA THR A 186 6.30 -9.82 13.25
C THR A 186 5.92 -10.68 12.05
N PRO A 187 5.75 -10.08 10.85
CA PRO A 187 5.54 -10.85 9.63
C PRO A 187 6.60 -11.93 9.40
N TYR A 188 7.87 -11.63 9.65
CA TYR A 188 8.97 -12.60 9.58
C TYR A 188 8.72 -13.84 10.46
N HIS A 189 8.41 -13.67 11.75
CA HIS A 189 8.15 -14.80 12.64
C HIS A 189 6.88 -15.57 12.24
N ARG A 190 5.85 -14.88 11.75
CA ARG A 190 4.64 -15.53 11.24
C ARG A 190 4.92 -16.37 10.00
N LEU A 191 5.81 -15.91 9.13
CA LEU A 191 6.21 -16.63 7.94
C LEU A 191 7.03 -17.89 8.30
N LEU A 192 7.89 -17.81 9.30
CA LEU A 192 8.58 -18.99 9.86
C LEU A 192 7.59 -19.99 10.47
N ASP A 193 6.66 -19.50 11.29
CA ASP A 193 5.63 -20.33 11.95
C ASP A 193 4.70 -21.04 10.93
N ALA A 194 4.54 -20.48 9.73
CA ALA A 194 3.70 -21.05 8.68
C ALA A 194 4.29 -22.31 8.04
N GLY A 195 5.60 -22.56 8.18
CA GLY A 195 6.23 -23.80 7.70
C GLY A 195 6.31 -23.95 6.18
N ILE A 196 5.96 -22.92 5.39
CA ILE A 196 5.96 -22.98 3.91
C ILE A 196 7.34 -22.75 3.27
N LEU A 197 8.32 -22.31 4.05
CA LEU A 197 9.64 -21.94 3.54
C LEU A 197 10.57 -23.14 3.48
N SER A 198 11.28 -23.28 2.36
CA SER A 198 12.43 -24.19 2.27
C SER A 198 13.53 -23.80 3.26
N THR A 199 14.41 -24.75 3.59
CA THR A 199 15.58 -24.50 4.46
C THR A 199 16.44 -23.34 3.94
N ALA A 200 16.67 -23.28 2.62
CA ALA A 200 17.44 -22.20 2.00
C ALA A 200 16.78 -20.82 2.21
N GLN A 201 15.45 -20.72 2.02
CA GLN A 201 14.72 -19.48 2.27
C GLN A 201 14.76 -19.08 3.76
N GLN A 202 14.63 -20.02 4.68
CA GLN A 202 14.74 -19.74 6.12
C GLN A 202 16.13 -19.21 6.48
N GLU A 203 17.19 -19.81 5.93
CA GLU A 203 18.57 -19.38 6.14
C GLU A 203 18.84 -17.99 5.57
N GLU A 204 18.32 -17.69 4.37
CA GLU A 204 18.43 -16.37 3.74
C GLU A 204 17.75 -15.29 4.60
N LEU A 205 16.51 -15.53 5.04
CA LEU A 205 15.80 -14.58 5.89
C LEU A 205 16.46 -14.41 7.26
N ALA A 206 17.02 -15.48 7.84
CA ALA A 206 17.77 -15.42 9.08
C ALA A 206 19.08 -14.62 8.92
N ALA A 207 19.76 -14.76 7.78
CA ALA A 207 20.96 -13.98 7.46
C ALA A 207 20.64 -12.49 7.34
N ILE A 208 19.53 -12.14 6.66
CA ILE A 208 19.02 -10.76 6.59
C ILE A 208 18.73 -10.24 8.00
N TYR A 209 17.97 -10.99 8.81
CA TYR A 209 17.61 -10.61 10.17
C TYR A 209 18.83 -10.29 11.04
N ARG A 210 19.86 -11.15 11.01
CA ARG A 210 21.11 -10.97 11.79
C ARG A 210 21.92 -9.74 11.37
N ARG A 211 21.86 -9.34 10.10
CA ARG A 211 22.61 -8.19 9.57
C ARG A 211 21.99 -6.86 9.96
N ILE A 212 20.71 -6.84 10.30
CA ILE A 212 19.98 -5.59 10.50
C ILE A 212 20.21 -5.07 11.91
N ASN A 213 20.69 -3.82 12.01
CA ASN A 213 20.66 -3.04 13.23
C ASN A 213 19.39 -2.14 13.24
N PRO A 214 18.42 -2.39 14.15
CA PRO A 214 17.17 -1.62 14.18
C PRO A 214 17.35 -0.11 14.43
N ALA A 215 18.40 0.27 15.18
CA ALA A 215 18.73 1.68 15.40
C ALA A 215 19.28 2.32 14.13
N GLN A 216 20.12 1.60 13.37
CA GLN A 216 20.62 2.07 12.08
C GLN A 216 19.48 2.22 11.06
N LEU A 217 18.55 1.26 10.98
CA LEU A 217 17.36 1.39 10.12
C LEU A 217 16.56 2.65 10.45
N THR A 218 16.37 2.93 11.74
CA THR A 218 15.62 4.12 12.17
C THR A 218 16.33 5.41 11.74
N ARG A 219 17.66 5.47 11.87
CA ARG A 219 18.45 6.61 11.37
C ARG A 219 18.34 6.78 9.86
N GLN A 220 18.45 5.70 9.09
CA GLN A 220 18.30 5.74 7.62
C GLN A 220 16.92 6.22 7.19
N ILE A 221 15.85 5.75 7.85
CA ILE A 221 14.48 6.21 7.61
C ILE A 221 14.39 7.73 7.82
N LEU A 222 14.89 8.23 8.96
CA LEU A 222 14.88 9.67 9.25
C LEU A 222 15.67 10.46 8.20
N THR A 223 16.86 9.99 7.80
CA THR A 223 17.66 10.63 6.75
C THR A 223 16.90 10.73 5.42
N TYR A 224 16.22 9.67 4.98
CA TYR A 224 15.44 9.73 3.74
C TYR A 224 14.21 10.63 3.89
N GLN A 225 13.55 10.60 5.04
CA GLN A 225 12.41 11.49 5.33
C GLN A 225 12.82 12.96 5.31
N ASP A 226 13.95 13.33 5.92
CA ASP A 226 14.48 14.70 5.91
C ASP A 226 14.78 15.18 4.48
N ARG A 227 15.37 14.31 3.65
CA ARG A 227 15.61 14.60 2.23
C ARG A 227 14.30 14.79 1.45
N LEU A 228 13.29 13.94 1.66
CA LEU A 228 11.98 14.10 1.02
C LEU A 228 11.29 15.39 1.47
N ILE A 229 11.37 15.73 2.76
CA ILE A 229 10.85 17.01 3.28
C ILE A 229 11.53 18.17 2.57
N SER A 230 12.87 18.18 2.49
CA SER A 230 13.63 19.25 1.85
C SER A 230 13.28 19.44 0.37
N LEU A 231 12.97 18.36 -0.35
CA LEU A 231 12.67 18.42 -1.79
C LEU A 231 11.20 18.74 -2.09
N ALA A 232 10.28 18.22 -1.27
CA ALA A 232 8.87 18.16 -1.66
C ALA A 232 7.92 18.98 -0.79
N LYS A 233 8.30 19.39 0.42
CA LYS A 233 7.39 20.10 1.33
C LYS A 233 6.95 21.43 0.74
N ASP A 234 7.90 22.30 0.43
CA ASP A 234 7.58 23.69 0.04
C ASP A 234 6.80 23.72 -1.27
N LYS A 235 7.21 22.95 -2.28
CA LYS A 235 6.43 22.85 -3.54
C LYS A 235 5.01 22.34 -3.30
N THR A 236 4.81 21.38 -2.40
CA THR A 236 3.47 20.85 -2.10
C THR A 236 2.60 21.92 -1.46
N LEU A 237 3.17 22.68 -0.51
CA LEU A 237 2.47 23.77 0.16
C LEU A 237 2.14 24.92 -0.80
N THR A 238 3.04 25.26 -1.72
CA THR A 238 2.77 26.26 -2.76
C THR A 238 1.59 25.83 -3.63
N ILE A 239 1.57 24.58 -4.11
CA ILE A 239 0.43 24.07 -4.90
C ILE A 239 -0.87 24.14 -4.11
N ALA A 240 -0.84 23.81 -2.81
CA ALA A 240 -2.03 23.87 -1.96
C ALA A 240 -2.55 25.31 -1.82
N ALA A 241 -1.66 26.26 -1.52
CA ALA A 241 -2.00 27.68 -1.39
C ALA A 241 -2.56 28.28 -2.69
N ASP A 242 -2.01 27.89 -3.85
CA ASP A 242 -2.50 28.31 -5.16
C ASP A 242 -3.91 27.79 -5.45
N LEU A 243 -4.19 26.54 -5.07
CA LEU A 243 -5.52 25.95 -5.22
C LEU A 243 -6.53 26.65 -4.31
N ASP A 244 -6.18 26.86 -3.05
CA ASP A 244 -7.05 27.56 -2.09
C ASP A 244 -7.38 28.97 -2.56
N SER A 245 -6.37 29.71 -3.06
CA SER A 245 -6.55 31.05 -3.63
C SER A 245 -7.51 31.04 -4.82
N LYS A 246 -7.37 30.06 -5.73
CA LYS A 246 -8.29 29.88 -6.88
C LYS A 246 -9.70 29.50 -6.43
N HIS A 247 -9.84 28.66 -5.41
CA HIS A 247 -11.14 28.28 -4.83
C HIS A 247 -11.83 29.49 -4.20
N GLN A 248 -11.13 30.29 -3.40
CA GLN A 248 -11.65 31.52 -2.81
C GLN A 248 -12.06 32.54 -3.88
N ALA A 249 -11.25 32.74 -4.93
CA ALA A 249 -11.58 33.63 -6.04
C ALA A 249 -12.86 33.19 -6.79
N ARG A 250 -13.02 31.87 -7.04
CA ARG A 250 -14.23 31.30 -7.64
C ARG A 250 -15.45 31.49 -6.76
N GLN A 251 -15.31 31.29 -5.44
CA GLN A 251 -16.41 31.46 -4.50
C GLN A 251 -16.87 32.93 -4.43
N LYS A 252 -15.93 33.88 -4.37
CA LYS A 252 -16.23 35.33 -4.41
C LYS A 252 -16.98 35.72 -5.69
N ARG A 253 -16.60 35.19 -6.86
CA ARG A 253 -17.32 35.44 -8.13
C ARG A 253 -18.75 34.89 -8.13
N ARG A 254 -18.98 33.73 -7.49
CA ARG A 254 -20.33 33.14 -7.37
C ARG A 254 -21.24 33.91 -6.43
N THR A 255 -20.70 34.49 -5.35
CA THR A 255 -21.49 35.27 -4.39
C THR A 255 -21.77 36.70 -4.87
N THR A 256 -20.86 37.32 -5.62
CA THR A 256 -21.06 38.67 -6.20
C THR A 256 -21.85 38.67 -7.53
N GLY A 257 -22.02 37.51 -8.19
CA GLY A 257 -22.76 37.37 -9.44
C GLY A 257 -24.29 37.29 -9.31
N ILE A 258 -24.84 37.17 -8.09
CA ILE A 258 -26.28 37.22 -7.86
C ILE A 258 -26.70 38.69 -7.79
N ARG A 259 -26.94 39.32 -8.95
CA ARG A 259 -27.71 40.57 -9.02
C ARG A 259 -29.19 40.22 -8.88
N THR A 260 -29.78 40.49 -7.72
CA THR A 260 -31.24 40.63 -7.60
C THR A 260 -31.67 41.76 -8.53
N LYS A 261 -32.44 41.44 -9.58
CA LYS A 261 -33.21 42.47 -10.30
C LYS A 261 -34.25 42.99 -9.31
N ALA A 262 -34.05 44.22 -8.82
CA ALA A 262 -35.09 44.94 -8.12
C ALA A 262 -36.18 45.32 -9.14
N SER A 263 -37.42 44.93 -8.81
CA SER A 263 -38.65 45.25 -9.54
C SER A 263 -39.04 46.71 -9.40
#